data_AF-A0A2D6LLU7-F1
#
_entry.id   AF-A0A2D6LLU7-F1
#
_cell.length_a   1.000
_cell.length_b   1.000
_cell.length_c   1.000
_cell.angle_alpha   90.00
_cell.angle_beta   90.00
_cell.angle_gamma   90.00
#
_symmetry.space_group_name_H-M   'P 1'
#
loop_
_entity.id
_entity.type
_entity.pdbx_description
1 polymer ?
#
loop_
_entity_poly.entity_id
_entity_poly.type
_entity_poly.pdbx_seq_one_letter_code
_entity_poly.pdbx_strand_id
1 'polypeptide(L)'
;MIAVLIIGLGLAFATPASSDSPDQDDRVVIKVKVANADRVELSPGASGKYRFIITGANGHSTSITADEFADRLYRDRVDRGWLFVLLNITTPIGVAWVSLGLFGQVLFTVRMLVQWIVSERSRRSVVPVAFWWFSLVGATMLLAYFVWRKDIVGVLGQATGWFIYTRNLWMIYTQRHTQRGAAHGRSAT
;
A
#
# COMPACT_ATOMS: atom_id res chain seq x y z
N MET A 1 -22.44 -15.11 9.46
CA MET A 1 -21.99 -13.72 9.68
C MET A 1 -21.36 -13.24 8.38
N ILE A 2 -21.88 -12.15 7.84
CA ILE A 2 -21.84 -11.75 6.44
C ILE A 2 -20.43 -11.27 6.04
N ALA A 3 -19.84 -11.88 5.02
CA ALA A 3 -18.65 -11.37 4.34
C ALA A 3 -19.11 -10.37 3.27
N VAL A 4 -18.95 -9.07 3.55
CA VAL A 4 -19.21 -8.01 2.56
C VAL A 4 -17.95 -7.88 1.69
N LEU A 5 -18.06 -8.40 0.47
CA LEU A 5 -17.16 -8.11 -0.64
C LEU A 5 -17.48 -6.70 -1.16
N ILE A 6 -16.73 -5.69 -0.72
CA ILE A 6 -16.80 -4.35 -1.31
C ILE A 6 -15.80 -4.29 -2.46
N ILE A 7 -16.32 -4.37 -3.69
CA ILE A 7 -15.60 -4.01 -4.91
C ILE A 7 -15.43 -2.48 -4.87
N GLY A 8 -14.21 -2.02 -4.61
CA GLY A 8 -13.88 -0.61 -4.55
C GLY A 8 -13.93 0.02 -5.94
N LEU A 9 -14.92 0.88 -6.15
CA LEU A 9 -15.03 1.82 -7.26
C LEU A 9 -13.89 2.85 -7.14
N GLY A 10 -12.94 2.83 -8.07
CA GLY A 10 -11.79 3.74 -8.08
C GLY A 10 -12.20 5.18 -8.38
N LEU A 11 -12.14 6.04 -7.36
CA LEU A 11 -12.19 7.50 -7.53
C LEU A 11 -10.80 8.00 -7.92
N ALA A 12 -10.70 8.50 -9.15
CA ALA A 12 -9.51 9.12 -9.71
C ALA A 12 -9.19 10.43 -8.97
N PHE A 13 -7.99 10.53 -8.38
CA PHE A 13 -7.45 11.81 -7.92
C PHE A 13 -6.38 12.33 -8.88
N ALA A 14 -6.49 13.63 -9.12
CA ALA A 14 -5.78 14.45 -10.09
C ALA A 14 -4.24 14.38 -9.94
N THR A 15 -3.55 14.33 -11.08
CA THR A 15 -2.13 14.66 -11.17
C THR A 15 -1.97 16.18 -11.12
N PRO A 16 -1.09 16.75 -10.26
CA PRO A 16 -0.88 18.19 -10.21
C PRO A 16 -0.22 18.64 -11.52
N ALA A 17 -0.73 19.72 -12.08
CA ALA A 17 -0.18 20.37 -13.26
C ALA A 17 1.23 20.90 -12.96
N SER A 18 2.20 20.56 -13.82
CA SER A 18 3.51 21.22 -13.86
C SER A 18 3.65 21.99 -15.16
N SER A 19 3.55 23.31 -15.02
CA SER A 19 4.17 24.41 -15.79
C SER A 19 4.11 24.38 -17.33
N ASP A 20 3.24 25.23 -17.85
CA ASP A 20 3.30 26.06 -19.07
C ASP A 20 4.22 25.62 -20.22
N SER A 21 3.59 25.11 -21.27
CA SER A 21 4.06 25.23 -22.66
C SER A 21 2.83 25.37 -23.56
N PRO A 22 2.67 26.49 -24.29
CA PRO A 22 1.41 26.86 -24.99
C PRO A 22 1.11 26.02 -26.26
N ASP A 23 1.73 24.86 -26.43
CA ASP A 23 1.63 23.98 -27.61
C ASP A 23 1.05 22.59 -27.26
N GLN A 24 0.31 22.47 -26.15
CA GLN A 24 -0.15 21.20 -25.57
C GLN A 24 -1.62 20.85 -25.90
N ASP A 25 -2.28 21.58 -26.80
CA ASP A 25 -3.75 21.52 -26.94
C ASP A 25 -4.29 20.26 -27.66
N ASP A 26 -3.43 19.53 -28.39
CA ASP A 26 -3.85 18.37 -29.21
C ASP A 26 -3.36 16.99 -28.70
N ARG A 27 -2.88 16.91 -27.45
CA ARG A 27 -2.28 15.66 -26.92
C ARG A 27 -3.19 14.96 -25.92
N VAL A 28 -3.50 13.68 -26.18
CA VAL A 28 -4.22 12.82 -25.23
C VAL A 28 -3.20 12.03 -24.42
N VAL A 29 -3.14 12.28 -23.11
CA VAL A 29 -2.24 11.58 -22.20
C VAL A 29 -2.87 10.27 -21.76
N ILE A 30 -2.27 9.13 -22.13
CA ILE A 30 -2.78 7.81 -21.74
C ILE A 30 -1.88 7.24 -20.64
N LYS A 31 -2.45 6.92 -19.48
CA LYS A 31 -1.73 6.29 -18.36
C LYS A 31 -1.50 4.79 -18.62
N VAL A 32 -0.57 4.47 -19.52
CA VAL A 32 -0.14 3.09 -19.78
C VAL A 32 1.20 2.84 -19.07
N LYS A 33 1.29 1.74 -18.30
CA LYS A 33 2.56 1.30 -17.69
C LYS A 33 3.38 0.48 -18.69
N VAL A 34 4.25 1.15 -19.44
CA VAL A 34 5.23 0.53 -20.35
C VAL A 34 6.57 0.40 -19.62
N ALA A 35 7.37 -0.63 -19.90
CA ALA A 35 8.65 -0.78 -19.23
C ALA A 35 9.60 0.36 -19.65
N ASN A 36 10.31 0.93 -18.66
CA ASN A 36 11.24 2.06 -18.83
C ASN A 36 10.61 3.35 -19.39
N ALA A 37 9.29 3.53 -19.20
CA ALA A 37 8.56 4.73 -19.58
C ALA A 37 7.84 5.32 -18.37
N ASP A 38 8.02 6.62 -18.15
CA ASP A 38 7.32 7.37 -17.10
C ASP A 38 5.99 7.93 -17.61
N ARG A 39 5.95 8.32 -18.89
CA ARG A 39 4.77 8.86 -19.55
C ARG A 39 4.66 8.37 -20.99
N VAL A 40 3.42 8.16 -21.43
CA VAL A 40 3.08 7.90 -22.83
C VAL A 40 2.01 8.90 -23.26
N GLU A 41 2.29 9.65 -24.32
CA GLU A 41 1.37 10.65 -24.88
C GLU A 41 0.97 10.23 -26.29
N LEU A 42 -0.29 10.46 -26.66
CA LEU A 42 -0.78 10.31 -28.03
C LEU A 42 -0.83 11.69 -28.69
N SER A 43 -0.25 11.81 -29.88
CA SER A 43 -0.24 13.06 -30.66
C SER A 43 -0.61 12.81 -32.12
N PRO A 44 -1.36 13.71 -32.76
CA PRO A 44 -1.65 13.61 -34.19
C PRO A 44 -0.35 13.77 -35.00
N GLY A 45 -0.06 12.80 -35.87
CA GLY A 45 1.06 12.90 -36.80
C GLY A 45 0.71 13.72 -38.05
N ALA A 46 1.73 14.32 -38.66
CA ALA A 46 1.59 15.17 -39.86
C ALA A 46 0.92 14.49 -41.07
N SER A 47 0.77 13.16 -41.07
CA SER A 47 0.15 12.36 -42.14
C SER A 47 -1.28 11.87 -41.78
N GLY A 48 -1.91 12.43 -40.75
CA GLY A 48 -3.22 11.97 -40.24
C GLY A 48 -3.19 10.65 -39.46
N LYS A 49 -2.00 10.08 -39.23
CA LYS A 49 -1.79 8.88 -38.40
C LYS A 49 -1.30 9.29 -37.01
N TYR A 50 -1.84 8.67 -35.95
CA TYR A 50 -1.41 8.96 -34.59
C TYR A 50 0.00 8.43 -34.28
N ARG A 51 0.73 9.15 -33.42
CA ARG A 51 2.04 8.73 -32.88
C ARG A 51 2.01 8.72 -31.36
N PHE A 52 2.78 7.81 -30.78
CA PHE A 52 2.99 7.75 -29.34
C PHE A 52 4.33 8.38 -28.99
N ILE A 53 4.36 9.28 -28.02
CA ILE A 53 5.59 9.85 -27.47
C ILE A 53 5.83 9.16 -26.13
N ILE A 54 6.90 8.40 -26.05
CA ILE A 54 7.33 7.75 -24.81
C ILE A 54 8.42 8.61 -24.19
N THR A 55 8.18 9.08 -22.97
CA THR A 55 9.18 9.79 -22.17
C THR A 55 9.74 8.83 -21.12
N GLY A 56 11.04 8.55 -21.21
CA GLY A 56 11.76 7.76 -20.20
C GLY A 56 12.12 8.58 -18.96
N ALA A 57 12.52 7.90 -17.87
CA ALA A 57 12.92 8.54 -16.62
C ALA A 57 14.15 9.48 -16.73
N ASN A 58 14.88 9.40 -17.84
CA ASN A 58 15.99 10.28 -18.20
C ASN A 58 15.56 11.53 -19.00
N GLY A 59 14.25 11.77 -19.13
CA GLY A 59 13.67 12.88 -19.88
C GLY A 59 13.76 12.75 -21.41
N HIS A 60 14.35 11.68 -21.95
CA HIS A 60 14.41 11.47 -23.39
C HIS A 60 13.04 11.03 -23.90
N SER A 61 12.51 11.80 -24.85
CA SER A 61 11.22 11.53 -25.49
C SER A 61 11.45 10.94 -26.88
N THR A 62 10.97 9.72 -27.09
CA THR A 62 11.02 9.06 -28.41
C THR A 62 9.63 8.96 -28.97
N SER A 63 9.44 9.46 -30.20
CA SER A 63 8.19 9.28 -30.93
C SER A 63 8.21 7.95 -31.68
N ILE A 64 7.19 7.12 -31.48
CA ILE A 64 7.01 5.83 -32.14
C ILE A 64 5.65 5.76 -32.81
N THR A 65 5.54 4.87 -33.80
CA THR A 65 4.28 4.62 -34.50
C THR A 65 3.35 3.72 -33.67
N ALA A 66 2.08 3.64 -34.07
CA ALA A 66 1.09 2.80 -33.37
C ALA A 66 1.45 1.30 -33.40
N ASP A 67 1.94 0.80 -34.53
CA ASP A 67 2.31 -0.61 -34.69
C ASP A 67 3.55 -0.96 -33.86
N GLU A 68 4.55 -0.08 -33.86
CA GLU A 68 5.77 -0.23 -33.05
C GLU A 68 5.49 -0.17 -31.55
N PHE A 69 4.54 0.67 -31.12
CA PHE A 69 4.06 0.70 -29.74
C PHE A 69 3.36 -0.61 -29.35
N ALA A 70 2.50 -1.15 -30.21
CA ALA A 70 1.82 -2.41 -29.97
C ALA A 70 2.81 -3.58 -29.82
N ASP A 71 3.82 -3.63 -30.69
CA ASP A 71 4.90 -4.63 -30.64
C ASP A 71 5.69 -4.57 -29.34
N ARG A 72 6.04 -3.36 -28.90
CA ARG A 72 6.76 -3.13 -27.64
C ARG A 72 5.91 -3.52 -26.43
N LEU A 73 4.63 -3.17 -26.43
CA LEU A 73 3.71 -3.51 -25.33
C LEU A 73 3.50 -5.03 -25.23
N TYR A 74 3.45 -5.72 -26.36
CA TYR A 74 3.34 -7.18 -26.40
C TYR A 74 4.59 -7.85 -25.81
N ARG A 75 5.80 -7.49 -26.28
CA ARG A 75 7.06 -8.05 -25.75
C ARG A 75 7.25 -7.75 -24.26
N ASP A 76 7.03 -6.50 -23.84
CA ASP A 76 7.10 -6.10 -22.43
C ASP A 76 6.11 -6.85 -21.52
N ARG A 77 4.98 -7.32 -22.06
CA ARG A 77 3.99 -8.10 -21.30
C ARG A 77 4.38 -9.58 -21.22
N VAL A 78 4.93 -10.14 -22.31
CA VAL A 78 5.29 -11.56 -22.39
C VAL A 78 6.56 -11.89 -21.60
N ASP A 79 7.53 -10.97 -21.54
CA ASP A 79 8.80 -11.19 -20.84
C ASP A 79 8.74 -10.91 -19.33
N ARG A 80 7.62 -10.36 -18.83
CA ARG A 80 7.43 -10.14 -17.40
C ARG A 80 7.04 -11.45 -16.71
N GLY A 81 7.96 -11.99 -15.90
CA GLY A 81 7.69 -13.15 -15.06
C GLY A 81 6.42 -12.98 -14.21
N TRP A 82 5.63 -14.05 -14.08
CA TRP A 82 4.28 -14.03 -13.50
C TRP A 82 4.19 -13.37 -12.11
N LEU A 83 5.23 -13.50 -11.27
CA LEU A 83 5.31 -12.85 -9.95
C LEU A 83 5.40 -11.33 -10.04
N PHE A 84 6.12 -10.79 -11.02
CA PHE A 84 6.25 -9.34 -11.21
C PHE A 84 4.96 -8.72 -11.74
N VAL A 85 4.20 -9.48 -12.53
CA VAL A 85 2.84 -9.10 -12.95
C VAL A 85 1.88 -9.10 -11.75
N LEU A 86 1.89 -10.17 -10.96
CA LEU A 86 0.99 -10.34 -9.82
C LEU A 86 1.26 -9.33 -8.71
N LEU A 87 2.53 -9.08 -8.39
CA LEU A 87 2.91 -8.10 -7.38
C LEU A 87 2.96 -6.66 -7.95
N ASN A 88 2.86 -6.49 -9.28
CA ASN A 88 3.01 -5.22 -10.00
C ASN A 88 4.24 -4.42 -9.49
N ILE A 89 5.37 -5.11 -9.39
CA ILE A 89 6.66 -4.57 -8.92
C ILE A 89 7.59 -4.50 -10.12
N THR A 90 8.23 -3.36 -10.31
CA THR A 90 9.18 -3.15 -11.42
C THR A 90 10.62 -2.96 -10.93
N THR A 91 10.86 -2.89 -9.62
CA THR A 91 12.17 -2.57 -9.03
C THR A 91 12.50 -3.40 -7.78
N PRO A 92 13.78 -3.74 -7.51
CA PRO A 92 14.19 -4.47 -6.30
C PRO A 92 13.79 -3.76 -5.00
N ILE A 93 13.86 -2.43 -4.98
CA ILE A 93 13.39 -1.62 -3.84
C ILE A 93 11.89 -1.85 -3.60
N GLY A 94 11.08 -1.98 -4.67
CA GLY A 94 9.66 -2.28 -4.56
C GLY A 94 9.39 -3.66 -3.97
N VAL A 95 10.25 -4.66 -4.22
CA VAL A 95 10.14 -6.00 -3.61
C VAL A 95 10.34 -5.90 -2.10
N ALA A 96 11.32 -5.13 -1.63
CA ALA A 96 11.53 -4.92 -0.20
C ALA A 96 10.31 -4.24 0.47
N TRP A 97 9.75 -3.20 -0.15
CA TRP A 97 8.56 -2.52 0.36
C TRP A 97 7.32 -3.41 0.39
N VAL A 98 7.07 -4.21 -0.65
CA VAL A 98 5.95 -5.15 -0.66
C VAL A 98 6.14 -6.25 0.38
N SER A 99 7.37 -6.75 0.55
CA SER A 99 7.68 -7.73 1.60
C SER A 99 7.44 -7.17 3.00
N LEU A 100 7.78 -5.90 3.24
CA LEU A 100 7.46 -5.19 4.48
C LEU A 100 5.94 -5.15 4.73
N GLY A 101 5.16 -4.77 3.71
CA GLY A 101 3.71 -4.75 3.81
C GLY A 101 3.11 -6.14 4.08
N LEU A 102 3.59 -7.17 3.39
CA LEU A 102 3.17 -8.56 3.59
C LEU A 102 3.50 -9.06 5.00
N PHE A 103 4.68 -8.76 5.53
CA PHE A 103 5.03 -9.14 6.89
C PHE A 103 4.13 -8.42 7.92
N GLY A 104 3.81 -7.14 7.69
CA GLY A 104 2.80 -6.43 8.48
C GLY A 104 1.45 -7.17 8.48
N GLN A 105 1.00 -7.63 7.31
CA GLN A 105 -0.24 -8.41 7.17
C GLN A 105 -0.18 -9.76 7.91
N VAL A 106 0.97 -10.43 7.92
CA VAL A 106 1.17 -11.67 8.68
C VAL A 106 1.00 -11.41 10.17
N LEU A 107 1.56 -10.33 10.72
CA LEU A 107 1.37 -9.97 12.14
C LEU A 107 -0.11 -9.73 12.49
N PHE A 108 -0.85 -9.08 11.59
CA PHE A 108 -2.31 -8.90 11.71
C PHE A 108 -3.10 -10.21 11.66
N THR A 109 -2.55 -11.26 11.06
CA THR A 109 -3.15 -12.59 11.05
C THR A 109 -2.78 -13.35 12.32
N VAL A 110 -1.50 -13.32 12.69
CA VAL A 110 -0.98 -13.95 13.91
C VAL A 110 -1.69 -13.43 15.15
N ARG A 111 -2.01 -12.13 15.25
CA ARG A 111 -2.77 -11.60 16.39
C ARG A 111 -4.11 -12.29 16.59
N MET A 112 -4.81 -12.62 15.48
CA MET A 112 -6.12 -13.27 15.53
C MET A 112 -5.97 -14.73 15.94
N LEU A 113 -4.96 -15.42 15.42
CA LEU A 113 -4.62 -16.78 15.84
C LEU A 113 -4.27 -16.83 17.33
N VAL A 114 -3.44 -15.92 17.81
CA VAL A 114 -3.05 -15.83 19.21
C VAL A 114 -4.27 -15.55 20.10
N GLN A 115 -5.13 -14.61 19.70
CA GLN A 115 -6.36 -14.34 20.43
C GLN A 115 -7.27 -15.57 20.47
N TRP A 116 -7.46 -16.25 19.34
CA TRP A 116 -8.28 -17.44 19.26
C TRP A 116 -7.76 -18.57 20.16
N ILE A 117 -6.47 -18.89 20.08
CA ILE A 117 -5.83 -19.92 20.92
C ILE A 117 -5.97 -19.61 22.41
N VAL A 118 -5.77 -18.34 22.80
CA VAL A 118 -5.90 -17.92 24.21
C VAL A 118 -7.34 -18.00 24.69
N SER A 119 -8.30 -17.55 23.88
CA SER A 119 -9.73 -17.62 24.21
C SER A 119 -10.21 -19.06 24.33
N GLU A 120 -9.79 -19.94 23.42
CA GLU A 120 -10.16 -21.37 23.44
C GLU A 120 -9.64 -22.04 24.71
N ARG A 121 -8.36 -21.84 25.02
CA ARG A 121 -7.74 -22.37 26.24
C ARG A 121 -8.42 -21.85 27.52
N SER A 122 -8.96 -20.64 27.47
CA SER A 122 -9.62 -19.99 28.62
C SER A 122 -11.14 -20.22 28.65
N ARG A 123 -11.72 -20.82 27.60
CA ARG A 123 -13.17 -20.95 27.36
C ARG A 123 -13.95 -19.64 27.57
N ARG A 124 -13.32 -18.50 27.29
CA ARG A 124 -13.86 -17.15 27.47
C ARG A 124 -13.34 -16.26 26.37
N SER A 125 -14.13 -15.28 25.93
CA SER A 125 -13.67 -14.27 24.97
C SER A 125 -12.71 -13.31 25.66
N VAL A 126 -11.40 -13.52 25.50
CA VAL A 126 -10.34 -12.72 26.12
C VAL A 126 -9.39 -12.19 25.05
N VAL A 127 -9.03 -10.91 25.16
CA VAL A 127 -8.03 -10.27 24.28
C VAL A 127 -6.67 -10.27 25.00
N PRO A 128 -5.69 -11.09 24.57
CA PRO A 128 -4.38 -11.14 25.22
C PRO A 128 -3.57 -9.86 24.95
N VAL A 129 -2.63 -9.53 25.83
CA VAL A 129 -1.73 -8.36 25.60
C VAL A 129 -0.93 -8.47 24.31
N ALA A 130 -0.56 -9.70 23.93
CA ALA A 130 0.12 -9.98 22.66
C ALA A 130 -0.69 -9.48 21.45
N PHE A 131 -2.03 -9.51 21.50
CA PHE A 131 -2.90 -8.99 20.44
C PHE A 131 -2.57 -7.53 20.12
N TRP A 132 -2.41 -6.72 21.17
CA TRP A 132 -2.15 -5.30 21.03
C TRP A 132 -0.75 -5.03 20.48
N TRP A 133 0.26 -5.79 20.92
CA TRP A 133 1.62 -5.67 20.39
C TRP A 133 1.73 -6.06 18.92
N PHE A 134 1.17 -7.22 18.53
CA PHE A 134 1.14 -7.64 17.12
C PHE A 134 0.40 -6.61 16.25
N SER A 135 -0.68 -6.03 16.76
CA SER A 135 -1.43 -4.98 16.06
C SER A 135 -0.60 -3.70 15.89
N LEU A 136 0.15 -3.28 16.91
CA LEU A 136 0.96 -2.07 16.86
C LEU A 136 2.12 -2.20 15.88
N VAL A 137 2.85 -3.33 15.93
CA VAL A 137 3.96 -3.59 15.01
C VAL A 137 3.45 -3.74 13.59
N GLY A 138 2.39 -4.54 13.38
CA GLY A 138 1.76 -4.71 12.06
C GLY A 138 1.28 -3.38 11.48
N ALA A 139 0.61 -2.54 12.29
CA ALA A 139 0.14 -1.22 11.85
C ALA A 139 1.30 -0.29 11.50
N THR A 140 2.40 -0.32 12.26
CA THR A 140 3.59 0.49 11.96
C THR A 140 4.20 0.11 10.61
N MET A 141 4.30 -1.20 10.33
CA MET A 141 4.83 -1.70 9.06
C MET A 141 3.92 -1.36 7.88
N LEU A 142 2.61 -1.55 8.03
CA LEU A 142 1.65 -1.17 7.00
C LEU A 142 1.56 0.35 6.81
N LEU A 143 1.69 1.14 7.87
CA LEU A 143 1.74 2.59 7.79
C LEU A 143 2.95 3.04 6.96
N ALA A 144 4.14 2.51 7.23
CA ALA A 144 5.33 2.78 6.43
C ALA A 144 5.13 2.38 4.96
N TYR A 145 4.52 1.22 4.71
CA TYR A 145 4.19 0.75 3.37
C TYR A 145 3.19 1.68 2.64
N PHE A 146 2.11 2.11 3.28
CA PHE A 146 1.11 2.97 2.65
C PHE A 146 1.60 4.40 2.43
N VAL A 147 2.47 4.91 3.32
CA VAL A 147 3.18 6.18 3.08
C VAL A 147 4.04 6.07 1.84
N TRP A 148 4.83 4.99 1.70
CA TRP A 148 5.61 4.74 0.49
C TRP A 148 4.72 4.62 -0.76
N ARG A 149 3.57 3.96 -0.65
CA ARG A 149 2.60 3.80 -1.73
C ARG A 149 1.82 5.07 -2.07
N LYS A 150 1.95 6.13 -1.26
CA LYS A 150 1.15 7.37 -1.33
C LYS A 150 -0.36 7.09 -1.30
N ASP A 151 -0.76 6.11 -0.50
CA ASP A 151 -2.17 5.72 -0.34
C ASP A 151 -2.75 6.36 0.94
N ILE A 152 -3.47 7.46 0.78
CA ILE A 152 -4.03 8.21 1.92
C ILE A 152 -5.04 7.39 2.73
N VAL A 153 -5.82 6.53 2.09
CA VAL A 153 -6.84 5.72 2.76
C VAL A 153 -6.15 4.68 3.63
N GLY A 154 -5.12 4.02 3.10
CA GLY A 154 -4.28 3.09 3.85
C GLY A 154 -3.57 3.76 5.02
N VAL A 155 -3.00 4.96 4.82
CA VAL A 155 -2.32 5.73 5.87
C VAL A 155 -3.29 6.09 6.99
N LEU A 156 -4.45 6.66 6.67
CA LEU A 156 -5.45 7.04 7.67
C LEU A 156 -5.93 5.82 8.46
N GLY A 157 -6.26 4.73 7.78
CA GLY A 157 -6.72 3.50 8.43
C GLY A 157 -5.69 2.92 9.41
N GLN A 158 -4.42 2.84 8.99
CA GLN A 158 -3.36 2.33 9.86
C GLN A 158 -2.98 3.31 10.97
N ALA A 159 -3.01 4.62 10.74
CA ALA A 159 -2.76 5.63 11.76
C ALA A 159 -3.83 5.59 12.86
N THR A 160 -5.11 5.49 12.50
CA THR A 160 -6.20 5.34 13.48
C THR A 160 -6.04 4.06 14.29
N GLY A 161 -5.74 2.93 13.65
CA GLY A 161 -5.47 1.68 14.34
C GLY A 161 -4.29 1.79 15.30
N TRP A 162 -3.16 2.33 14.81
CA TRP A 162 -1.94 2.53 15.58
C TRP A 162 -2.19 3.35 16.86
N PHE A 163 -2.98 4.42 16.76
CA PHE A 163 -3.37 5.24 17.91
C PHE A 163 -4.18 4.44 18.94
N ILE A 164 -5.21 3.71 18.49
CA ILE A 164 -6.05 2.88 19.37
C ILE A 164 -5.21 1.81 20.07
N TYR A 165 -4.32 1.13 19.34
CA TYR A 165 -3.46 0.10 19.92
C TYR A 165 -2.55 0.69 20.99
N THR A 166 -1.83 1.78 20.68
CA THR A 166 -0.96 2.46 21.63
C THR A 166 -1.70 2.87 22.91
N ARG A 167 -2.88 3.50 22.76
CA ARG A 167 -3.73 3.90 23.87
C ARG A 167 -4.14 2.70 24.73
N ASN A 168 -4.48 1.57 24.12
CA ASN A 168 -4.89 0.37 24.85
C ASN A 168 -3.72 -0.29 25.58
N LEU A 169 -2.52 -0.34 24.99
CA LEU A 169 -1.33 -0.78 25.72
C LEU A 169 -1.09 0.12 26.94
N TRP A 170 -1.13 1.44 26.76
CA TRP A 170 -0.90 2.39 27.85
C TRP A 170 -1.89 2.17 29.00
N MET A 171 -3.20 2.02 28.70
CA MET A 171 -4.22 1.73 29.71
C MET A 171 -3.94 0.43 30.48
N ILE A 172 -3.52 -0.64 29.79
CA ILE A 172 -3.17 -1.92 30.41
C ILE A 172 -1.97 -1.79 31.34
N TYR A 173 -0.93 -1.04 30.95
CA TYR A 173 0.24 -0.82 31.80
C TYR A 173 -0.12 0.00 33.04
N THR A 174 -0.86 1.10 32.87
CA THR A 174 -1.28 1.96 34.00
C THR A 174 -2.10 1.19 35.03
N GLN A 175 -3.07 0.38 34.60
CA GLN A 175 -3.88 -0.44 35.52
C GLN A 175 -3.05 -1.44 36.33
N ARG A 176 -2.03 -2.04 35.71
CA ARG A 176 -1.11 -2.98 36.40
C ARG A 176 -0.29 -2.30 37.49
N HIS A 177 0.14 -1.05 37.27
CA HIS A 177 0.86 -0.27 38.27
C HIS A 177 -0.03 0.07 39.48
N THR A 178 -1.25 0.52 39.25
CA THR A 178 -2.20 0.84 40.32
C THR A 178 -2.54 -0.39 41.18
N GLN A 179 -2.77 -1.55 40.55
CA GLN A 179 -3.09 -2.79 41.28
C GLN A 179 -1.92 -3.30 42.13
N ARG A 180 -0.68 -3.17 41.64
CA ARG A 180 0.53 -3.56 42.39
C ARG A 180 0.76 -2.67 43.61
N GLY A 181 0.55 -1.35 43.48
CA GLY A 181 0.64 -0.41 44.61
C GLY A 181 -0.42 -0.68 45.69
N ALA A 182 -1.66 -0.95 45.29
CA ALA A 182 -2.75 -1.29 46.21
C ALA A 182 -2.59 -2.66 46.89
N ALA A 183 -1.83 -3.59 46.32
CA ALA A 183 -1.51 -4.88 46.97
C ALA A 183 -0.42 -4.73 48.04
N HIS A 184 0.61 -3.90 47.77
CA HIS A 184 1.67 -3.64 48.76
C HIS A 184 1.16 -2.84 49.96
N GLY A 185 0.30 -1.84 49.75
CA GLY A 185 -0.27 -1.04 50.84
C GLY A 185 -1.16 -1.83 51.82
N ARG A 186 -1.78 -2.93 51.38
CA ARG A 186 -2.62 -3.80 52.22
C ARG A 186 -1.84 -4.86 53.00
N SER A 187 -0.55 -5.03 52.71
CA SER A 187 0.32 -5.99 53.40
C SER A 187 1.09 -5.36 54.56
N ALA A 188 1.01 -4.03 54.69
CA ALA A 188 1.76 -3.22 55.65
C ALA A 188 0.89 -2.62 56.78
N THR A 189 -0.39 -3.00 56.83
CA THR A 189 -1.38 -2.65 57.87
C THR A 189 -1.89 -3.92 58.52
#